data_AF-A0A7Y8LYC5-F1
#
_entry.id   AF-A0A7Y8LYC5-F1
#
_cell.length_a   1.000
_cell.length_b   1.000
_cell.length_c   1.000
_cell.angle_alpha   90.00
_cell.angle_beta   90.00
_cell.angle_gamma   90.00
#
_symmetry.space_group_name_H-M   'P 1'
#
loop_
_entity.id
_entity.type
_entity.pdbx_description
1 polymer ?
#
loop_
_entity_poly.entity_id
_entity_poly.type
_entity_poly.pdbx_seq_one_letter_code
_entity_poly.pdbx_strand_id
1 'polypeptide(L)' 'MKQNITLALDRELLKKVKVLAAKKDTSVTRMLTKQLARIVSEEDHYESSKKRALARLKKGFHLGDRILAQREELHERR' A
#
# COMPACT_ATOMS: atom_id res chain seq x y z
N MET A 1 -11.41 12.04 15.24
CA MET A 1 -10.74 12.76 16.35
C MET A 1 -9.23 12.57 16.20
N LYS A 2 -8.40 13.53 16.61
CA LYS A 2 -6.93 13.39 16.59
C LYS A 2 -6.42 13.22 18.02
N GLN A 3 -5.47 12.30 18.22
CA GLN A 3 -4.83 12.08 19.51
C GLN A 3 -3.33 12.38 19.38
N ASN A 4 -2.79 13.12 20.34
CA ASN A 4 -1.37 13.45 20.38
C ASN A 4 -0.58 12.29 20.99
N ILE A 5 0.60 12.03 20.43
CA ILE A 5 1.51 10.98 20.89
C ILE A 5 2.88 11.63 21.09
N THR A 6 3.52 11.36 22.23
CA THR A 6 4.90 11.79 22.52
C THR A 6 5.86 10.68 22.09
N LEU A 7 6.92 11.03 21.35
CA LEU A 7 7.93 10.09 20.87
C LEU A 7 9.30 10.51 21.40
N ALA A 8 10.04 9.55 21.94
CA ALA A 8 11.46 9.71 22.20
C ALA A 8 12.23 9.44 20.90
N LEU A 9 13.02 10.41 20.44
CA LEU A 9 13.85 10.30 19.25
C LEU A 9 15.28 10.70 19.61
N ASP A 10 16.24 10.08 18.95
CA ASP A 10 17.63 10.51 19.02
C ASP A 10 17.76 11.99 18.61
N ARG A 11 18.63 12.72 19.31
CA ARG A 11 18.78 14.17 19.14
C ARG A 11 19.34 14.52 17.75
N GLU A 12 20.27 13.72 17.24
CA GLU A 12 20.84 13.95 15.91
C GLU A 12 19.81 13.65 14.83
N LEU A 13 19.05 12.55 14.98
CA LEU A 13 17.97 12.20 14.08
C LEU A 13 16.93 13.32 14.01
N LEU A 14 16.48 13.85 15.16
CA LEU A 14 15.51 14.94 15.21
C LEU A 14 16.03 16.20 14.48
N LYS A 15 17.32 16.53 14.61
CA LYS A 15 17.94 17.66 13.90
C LYS A 15 17.90 17.45 12.39
N LYS A 16 18.30 16.27 11.91
CA LYS A 16 18.29 15.92 10.47
C LYS A 16 16.87 15.95 9.89
N VAL A 17 15.90 15.39 10.62
CA VAL A 17 14.50 15.35 10.18
C VAL A 17 13.88 16.75 10.13
N LYS A 18 14.19 17.65 11.08
CA LYS A 18 13.73 19.05 11.02
C LYS A 18 14.25 19.77 9.78
N VAL A 19 15.53 19.61 9.43
CA VAL A 19 16.11 20.19 8.21
C VAL A 19 15.43 19.63 6.97
N LEU A 20 15.21 18.32 6.93
CA LEU A 20 14.53 17.67 5.80
C LEU A 20 13.08 18.15 5.65
N ALA A 21 12.37 18.31 6.77
CA ALA A 21 11.00 18.80 6.78
C ALA A 21 10.92 20.24 6.23
N ALA A 22 11.84 21.12 6.67
CA ALA A 22 11.95 22.48 6.15
C ALA A 22 12.27 22.50 4.64
N LYS A 23 13.21 21.67 4.18
CA LYS A 23 13.55 21.55 2.74
C LYS A 23 12.36 21.10 1.88
N LYS A 24 11.41 20.36 2.46
CA LYS A 24 10.23 19.81 1.79
C LYS A 24 8.94 20.61 2.07
N ASP A 25 9.07 21.80 2.65
CA ASP A 25 7.93 22.65 3.06
C ASP A 25 6.84 21.88 3.84
N THR A 26 7.28 21.09 4.82
CA THR A 26 6.41 20.23 5.62
C THR A 26 6.85 20.22 7.08
N SER A 27 6.02 19.66 7.96
CA SER A 27 6.38 19.43 9.37
C SER A 27 6.79 17.97 9.62
N VAL A 28 7.56 17.76 10.68
CA VAL A 28 7.95 16.42 11.18
C VAL A 28 6.71 15.58 11.49
N THR A 29 5.73 16.16 12.19
CA THR A 29 4.45 15.51 12.49
C THR A 29 3.74 15.08 11.22
N ARG A 30 3.64 15.94 10.20
CA ARG A 30 3.00 15.61 8.92
C ARG A 30 3.73 14.46 8.21
N MET A 31 5.06 14.44 8.25
CA MET A 31 5.84 13.34 7.66
C MET A 31 5.58 12.02 8.38
N LEU A 32 5.57 12.02 9.72
CA LEU A 32 5.29 10.83 10.52
C LEU A 32 3.86 10.33 10.31
N THR A 33 2.87 11.22 10.34
CA THR A 33 1.47 10.87 10.07
C THR A 33 1.31 10.24 8.68
N LYS A 34 1.96 10.80 7.65
CA LYS A 34 1.93 10.23 6.30
C LYS A 34 2.55 8.83 6.25
N GLN A 35 3.68 8.61 6.93
CA GLN A 35 4.31 7.28 6.95
C GLN A 35 3.48 6.26 7.71
N LEU A 36 2.90 6.63 8.86
CA LEU A 36 2.00 5.75 9.60
C LEU A 36 0.77 5.39 8.78
N ALA A 37 0.15 6.37 8.10
CA ALA A 37 -0.97 6.12 7.21
C ALA A 37 -0.59 5.17 6.06
N ARG A 38 0.61 5.33 5.50
CA ARG A 38 1.11 4.43 4.44
C ARG A 38 1.26 3.00 4.93
N ILE A 39 1.89 2.79 6.10
CA ILE A 39 2.09 1.46 6.69
C ILE A 39 0.74 0.77 6.92
N VAL A 40 -0.21 1.46 7.54
CA VAL A 40 -1.56 0.92 7.79
C VAL A 40 -2.28 0.60 6.49
N SER A 41 -2.23 1.52 5.52
CA SER A 41 -2.86 1.32 4.22
C SER A 41 -2.28 0.13 3.46
N GLU A 42 -0.96 -0.08 3.52
CA GLU A 42 -0.30 -1.22 2.89
C GLU A 42 -0.76 -2.55 3.50
N GLU A 43 -0.87 -2.62 4.82
CA GLU A 43 -1.38 -3.79 5.54
C GLU A 43 -2.86 -4.08 5.18
N ASP A 44 -3.71 -3.06 5.22
CA ASP A 44 -5.13 -3.18 4.86
C ASP A 44 -5.31 -3.62 3.40
N HIS A 45 -4.49 -3.08 2.50
CA HIS A 45 -4.49 -3.47 1.09
C HIS A 45 -4.07 -4.93 0.91
N TYR A 46 -3.06 -5.38 1.63
CA TYR A 46 -2.62 -6.77 1.60
C TYR A 46 -3.72 -7.71 2.09
N GLU A 47 -4.26 -7.48 3.29
CA GLU A 47 -5.27 -8.35 3.88
C GLU A 47 -6.57 -8.37 3.07
N SER A 48 -7.02 -7.22 2.56
CA SER A 48 -8.18 -7.17 1.66
C SER A 48 -7.95 -7.94 0.36
N SER A 49 -6.74 -7.86 -0.22
CA SER A 49 -6.36 -8.58 -1.43
C SER A 49 -6.28 -10.08 -1.21
N LYS A 50 -5.68 -10.51 -0.09
CA LYS A 50 -5.61 -11.91 0.35
C LYS A 50 -7.01 -12.50 0.54
N LYS A 51 -7.90 -11.80 1.25
CA LYS A 51 -9.30 -12.23 1.43
C LYS A 51 -10.03 -12.40 0.10
N ARG A 52 -9.88 -11.44 -0.83
CA ARG A 52 -10.45 -11.54 -2.18
C ARG A 52 -9.88 -12.72 -2.98
N ALA A 53 -8.57 -12.92 -2.92
CA ALA A 53 -7.90 -14.02 -3.62
C ALA A 53 -8.39 -15.38 -3.11
N LEU A 54 -8.42 -15.59 -1.80
CA LEU A 54 -8.92 -16.82 -1.19
C LEU A 54 -10.39 -17.07 -1.51
N ALA A 55 -11.23 -16.03 -1.49
CA ALA A 55 -12.64 -16.15 -1.88
C ALA A 55 -12.80 -16.57 -3.35
N ARG A 56 -11.96 -16.04 -4.26
CA ARG A 56 -11.95 -16.44 -5.69
C ARG A 56 -11.50 -17.89 -5.85
N LEU A 57 -10.47 -18.32 -5.13
CA LEU A 57 -10.00 -19.71 -5.16
C LEU A 57 -11.09 -20.67 -4.66
N LYS A 58 -11.76 -20.33 -3.55
CA LYS A 58 -12.85 -21.15 -3.00
C LYS A 58 -14.06 -21.23 -3.92
N LYS A 59 -14.42 -20.13 -4.58
CA LYS A 59 -15.54 -20.10 -5.54
C LYS A 59 -15.19 -20.82 -6.85
N GLY A 60 -13.93 -20.76 -7.26
CA GLY A 60 -13.50 -21.16 -8.60
C GLY A 60 -13.99 -20.18 -9.68
N PHE A 61 -13.55 -20.42 -10.91
CA PHE A 61 -14.04 -19.72 -12.09
C PHE A 61 -14.73 -20.73 -13.00
N HIS A 62 -15.86 -20.35 -13.60
CA HIS A 62 -16.56 -21.21 -14.56
C HIS A 62 -15.72 -21.43 -15.83
N LEU A 63 -14.84 -20.49 -16.17
CA LEU A 63 -13.92 -20.48 -17.34
C LEU A 63 -14.57 -20.75 -18.72
N GLY A 64 -15.89 -20.98 -18.77
CA GLY A 64 -16.60 -21.44 -19.95
C GLY A 64 -16.33 -22.92 -20.23
N ASP A 65 -17.22 -23.54 -21.01
CA ASP A 65 -17.12 -24.97 -21.34
C ASP A 65 -16.33 -25.22 -22.64
N ARG A 66 -15.76 -24.18 -23.24
CA ARG A 66 -15.07 -24.24 -24.55
C ARG A 66 -13.83 -23.36 -24.56
N ILE A 67 -12.79 -23.81 -25.23
CA ILE A 67 -11.57 -23.03 -25.47
C ILE A 67 -11.90 -21.96 -26.52
N LEU A 68 -11.79 -20.68 -26.13
CA LEU A 68 -12.22 -19.55 -26.95
C LEU A 68 -11.14 -19.01 -27.91
N ALA A 69 -9.87 -19.28 -27.62
CA ALA A 69 -8.73 -18.85 -28.45
C ALA A 69 -7.47 -19.63 -28.02
N GLN A 70 -6.55 -19.82 -28.97
CA GLN A 70 -5.19 -20.27 -28.65
C GLN A 70 -4.37 -19.13 -28.07
N ARG A 71 -3.29 -19.46 -27.35
CA ARG A 71 -2.41 -18.48 -26.70
C ARG A 71 -1.84 -17.49 -27.73
N GLU A 72 -1.43 -18.00 -28.88
CA GLU A 72 -0.82 -17.24 -29.98
C GLU A 72 -1.82 -16.22 -30.54
N GLU A 73 -3.08 -16.63 -30.75
CA GLU A 73 -4.17 -15.76 -31.22
C GLU A 73 -4.50 -14.62 -30.25
N LEU A 74 -4.24 -14.77 -28.95
CA LEU A 74 -4.42 -13.71 -27.95
C LEU A 74 -3.20 -12.77 -27.90
N HIS A 75 -1.99 -13.32 -28.06
CA HIS A 75 -0.76 -12.56 -28.04
C HIS A 75 -0.63 -11.60 -29.23
N GLU A 76 -1.17 -11.99 -30.39
CA GLU A 76 -1.11 -11.22 -31.63
C GLU A 76 -2.15 -10.08 -31.73
N ARG A 77 -3.09 -9.95 -30.79
CA ARG A 77 -4.14 -8.89 -30.78
C ARG A 77 -3.66 -7.49 -30.40
N ARG A 78 -2.39 -7.17 -30.63
CA ARG A 78 -1.83 -5.84 -30.36
C ARG A 78 -2.30 -4.79 -31.35
#